data_AF-A0A3D3LR58-F1
#
_entry.id   AF-A0A3D3LR58-F1
#
_cell.length_a   1.000
_cell.length_b   1.000
_cell.length_c   1.000
_cell.angle_alpha   90.00
_cell.angle_beta   90.00
_cell.angle_gamma   90.00
#
_symmetry.space_group_name_H-M   'P 1'
#
loop_
_entity.id
_entity.type
_entity.pdbx_description
1 polymer ?
#
loop_
_entity_poly.entity_id
_entity_poly.type
_entity_poly.pdbx_seq_one_letter_code
_entity_poly.pdbx_strand_id
1 'polypeptide(L)'
;MPTPLNHYTRINHNLEFLSDICKINKDYYDWKVTVCFYVAVHIINYHLSVKLNEHFVKHKRVDGLINPYNRVSPAIIGEIYYNAYKKLYNLSRRSRYLSNDGNDKNQEEARITNEKHFRKSLNALDLLLDFFVNTYKEKIDPVELQTTNNLPNNLKYFKIINE
;
A
#
# COMPACT_ATOMS: atom_id res chain seq x y z
N MET A 1 3.84 -5.29 22.07
CA MET A 1 4.29 -4.53 20.89
C MET A 1 4.18 -5.43 19.66
N PRO A 2 3.71 -4.94 18.50
CA PRO A 2 3.67 -5.75 17.28
C PRO A 2 5.05 -6.27 16.88
N THR A 3 5.14 -7.55 16.57
CA THR A 3 6.35 -8.21 16.05
C THR A 3 6.35 -8.19 14.52
N PRO A 4 7.49 -8.50 13.86
CA PRO A 4 7.50 -8.73 12.41
C PRO A 4 6.44 -9.77 11.98
N LEU A 5 6.29 -10.86 12.74
CA LEU A 5 5.25 -11.88 12.49
C LEU A 5 3.84 -11.27 12.53
N ASN A 6 3.53 -10.44 13.52
CA ASN A 6 2.22 -9.79 13.60
C ASN A 6 1.95 -8.89 12.38
N HIS A 7 2.98 -8.21 11.86
CA HIS A 7 2.86 -7.43 10.63
C HIS A 7 2.69 -8.31 9.40
N TYR A 8 3.41 -9.42 9.29
CA TYR A 8 3.23 -10.40 8.22
C TYR A 8 1.82 -10.98 8.20
N THR A 9 1.27 -11.36 9.36
CA THR A 9 -0.12 -11.81 9.47
C THR A 9 -1.10 -10.73 8.99
N ARG A 10 -0.86 -9.46 9.34
CA ARG A 10 -1.70 -8.35 8.88
C ARG A 10 -1.57 -8.04 7.39
N ILE A 11 -0.40 -8.25 6.79
CA ILE A 11 -0.19 -8.13 5.33
C ILE A 11 -1.11 -9.13 4.63
N ASN A 12 -1.04 -10.41 4.99
CA ASN A 12 -1.84 -11.47 4.37
C ASN A 12 -3.34 -11.27 4.60
N HIS A 13 -3.75 -10.98 5.84
CA HIS A 13 -5.15 -10.72 6.14
C HIS A 13 -5.73 -9.54 5.34
N ASN A 14 -4.97 -8.46 5.16
CA ASN A 14 -5.44 -7.33 4.36
C ASN A 14 -5.46 -7.63 2.86
N LEU A 15 -4.58 -8.52 2.37
CA LEU A 15 -4.61 -9.00 0.99
C LEU A 15 -5.84 -9.88 0.73
N GLU A 16 -6.16 -10.78 1.65
CA GLU A 16 -7.40 -11.57 1.63
C GLU A 16 -8.62 -10.64 1.61
N PHE A 17 -8.66 -9.66 2.52
CA PHE A 17 -9.74 -8.68 2.56
C PHE A 17 -9.84 -7.87 1.26
N LEU A 18 -8.71 -7.52 0.62
CA LEU A 18 -8.72 -6.85 -0.68
C LEU A 18 -9.37 -7.72 -1.77
N SER A 19 -9.06 -9.02 -1.79
CA SER A 19 -9.75 -9.98 -2.67
C SER A 19 -11.25 -9.97 -2.39
N ASP A 20 -11.65 -10.10 -1.13
CA ASP A 20 -13.06 -10.24 -0.75
C ASP A 20 -13.89 -9.01 -1.10
N ILE A 21 -13.38 -7.79 -0.83
CA ILE A 21 -14.10 -6.57 -1.21
C ILE A 21 -14.19 -6.40 -2.73
N CYS A 22 -13.23 -6.93 -3.49
CA CYS A 22 -13.32 -6.92 -4.95
C CYS A 22 -14.44 -7.84 -5.47
N LYS A 23 -14.73 -8.94 -4.77
CA LYS A 23 -15.83 -9.86 -5.07
C LYS A 23 -17.19 -9.30 -4.64
N ILE A 24 -17.26 -8.66 -3.47
CA ILE A 24 -18.52 -8.18 -2.88
C ILE A 24 -19.07 -6.97 -3.65
N ASN A 25 -18.21 -5.99 -3.98
CA ASN A 25 -18.67 -4.76 -4.62
C ASN A 25 -17.60 -4.14 -5.52
N LYS A 26 -18.00 -3.82 -6.75
CA LYS A 26 -17.11 -3.30 -7.79
C LYS A 26 -16.71 -1.83 -7.57
N ASP A 27 -17.57 -1.07 -6.91
CA ASP A 27 -17.47 0.39 -6.80
C ASP A 27 -16.87 0.91 -5.48
N TYR A 28 -16.57 0.03 -4.52
CA TYR A 28 -15.90 0.39 -3.24
C TYR A 28 -14.42 0.74 -3.42
N TYR A 29 -14.12 1.65 -4.34
CA TYR A 29 -12.76 2.05 -4.70
C TYR A 29 -12.03 2.76 -3.55
N ASP A 30 -12.76 3.51 -2.72
CA ASP A 30 -12.25 4.14 -1.50
C ASP A 30 -11.70 3.10 -0.52
N TRP A 31 -12.46 2.03 -0.27
CA TRP A 31 -12.04 0.90 0.56
C TRP A 31 -10.90 0.12 -0.08
N LYS A 32 -10.99 -0.20 -1.38
CA LYS A 32 -9.94 -0.91 -2.11
C LYS A 32 -8.59 -0.17 -2.04
N VAL A 33 -8.59 1.14 -2.29
CA VAL A 33 -7.39 1.98 -2.17
C VAL A 33 -6.90 2.04 -0.71
N THR A 34 -7.81 2.13 0.25
CA THR A 34 -7.47 2.21 1.67
C THR A 34 -6.80 0.92 2.15
N VAL A 35 -7.32 -0.25 1.73
CA VAL A 35 -6.73 -1.55 2.05
C VAL A 35 -5.33 -1.69 1.45
N CYS A 36 -5.12 -1.28 0.18
CA CYS A 36 -3.77 -1.29 -0.40
C CYS A 36 -2.76 -0.51 0.45
N PHE A 37 -3.16 0.66 0.99
CA PHE A 37 -2.30 1.42 1.87
C PHE A 37 -2.07 0.73 3.23
N TYR A 38 -3.07 0.07 3.81
CA TYR A 38 -2.88 -0.68 5.05
C TYR A 38 -1.94 -1.88 4.88
N VAL A 39 -1.95 -2.55 3.72
CA VAL A 39 -0.92 -3.56 3.39
C VAL A 39 0.47 -2.90 3.40
N ALA A 40 0.64 -1.77 2.72
CA ALA A 40 1.90 -1.03 2.69
C ALA A 40 2.37 -0.55 4.08
N VAL A 41 1.45 -0.14 4.96
CA VAL A 41 1.76 0.22 6.35
C VAL A 41 2.37 -0.96 7.09
N HIS A 42 1.84 -2.17 6.91
CA HIS A 42 2.38 -3.35 7.58
C HIS A 42 3.69 -3.83 6.95
N ILE A 43 3.88 -3.70 5.64
CA ILE A 43 5.19 -3.94 4.98
C ILE A 43 6.27 -3.03 5.58
N ILE A 44 5.99 -1.72 5.68
CA ILE A 44 6.98 -0.78 6.21
C ILE A 44 7.21 -0.99 7.69
N ASN A 45 6.18 -1.23 8.51
CA ASN A 45 6.40 -1.50 9.93
C ASN A 45 7.13 -2.83 10.17
N TYR A 46 6.92 -3.85 9.34
CA TYR A 46 7.76 -5.05 9.35
C TYR A 46 9.22 -4.66 9.12
N HIS A 47 9.50 -3.86 8.07
CA HIS A 47 10.86 -3.42 7.75
C HIS A 47 11.51 -2.64 8.88
N LEU A 48 10.79 -1.68 9.47
CA LEU A 48 11.29 -0.89 10.61
C LEU A 48 11.51 -1.77 11.85
N SER A 49 10.65 -2.76 12.10
CA SER A 49 10.85 -3.69 13.22
C SER A 49 12.11 -4.54 13.02
N VAL A 50 12.38 -5.02 11.81
CA VAL A 50 13.59 -5.79 11.51
C VAL A 50 14.86 -4.93 11.53
N LYS A 51 14.81 -3.70 11.00
CA LYS A 51 16.01 -2.85 10.86
C LYS A 51 16.35 -2.02 12.09
N LEU A 52 15.35 -1.62 12.86
CA LEU A 52 15.50 -0.66 13.97
C LEU A 52 15.04 -1.21 15.31
N ASN A 53 14.45 -2.41 15.35
CA ASN A 53 13.72 -2.89 16.52
C ASN A 53 12.61 -1.92 16.98
N GLU A 54 12.06 -1.14 16.04
CA GLU A 54 10.96 -0.22 16.28
C GLU A 54 9.63 -0.92 16.00
N HIS A 55 8.77 -1.00 17.01
CA HIS A 55 7.54 -1.80 16.92
C HIS A 55 6.28 -1.00 16.57
N PHE A 56 6.36 0.33 16.62
CA PHE A 56 5.29 1.22 16.19
C PHE A 56 5.86 2.60 15.88
N VAL A 57 5.68 3.06 14.64
CA VAL A 57 6.17 4.35 14.20
C VAL A 57 5.02 5.19 13.64
N LYS A 58 4.84 6.41 14.18
CA LYS A 58 3.86 7.37 13.65
C LYS A 58 4.19 7.68 12.18
N HIS A 59 3.17 7.83 11.32
CA HIS A 59 3.35 8.10 9.88
C HIS A 59 4.36 9.22 9.55
N LYS A 60 4.36 10.32 10.32
CA LYS A 60 5.33 11.42 10.14
C LYS A 60 6.78 10.99 10.35
N ARG A 61 7.02 10.06 11.29
CA ARG A 61 8.35 9.51 11.58
C ARG A 61 8.74 8.44 10.57
N VAL A 62 7.77 7.65 10.07
CA VAL A 62 8.02 6.66 9.00
C VAL A 62 8.70 7.32 7.81
N ASP A 63 8.16 8.46 7.35
CA ASP A 63 8.68 9.18 6.18
C ASP A 63 10.18 9.47 6.28
N GLY A 64 10.63 9.99 7.42
CA GLY A 64 12.06 10.26 7.64
C GLY A 64 12.92 9.01 7.74
N LEU A 65 12.39 7.90 8.26
CA LEU A 65 13.15 6.66 8.43
C LEU A 65 13.38 5.92 7.11
N ILE A 66 12.38 5.88 6.22
CA ILE A 66 12.47 5.13 4.96
C ILE A 66 12.97 5.97 3.77
N ASN A 67 13.12 7.28 3.94
CA ASN A 67 13.50 8.20 2.87
C ASN A 67 14.92 7.87 2.34
N PRO A 68 15.09 7.54 1.04
CA PRO A 68 16.38 7.20 0.44
C PRO A 68 17.43 8.32 0.53
N TYR A 69 16.98 9.57 0.67
CA TYR A 69 17.85 10.74 0.78
C TYR A 69 18.34 10.97 2.22
N ASN A 70 17.78 10.26 3.21
CA ASN A 70 18.23 10.31 4.58
C ASN A 70 19.39 9.32 4.83
N ARG A 71 20.62 9.76 4.57
CA ARG A 71 21.83 8.92 4.68
C ARG A 71 22.11 8.39 6.09
N VAL A 72 21.49 8.94 7.13
CA VAL A 72 21.72 8.48 8.51
C VAL A 72 20.75 7.39 8.96
N SER A 73 19.67 7.13 8.23
CA SER A 73 18.75 6.06 8.60
C SER A 73 19.23 4.71 8.08
N PRO A 74 19.36 3.69 8.94
CA PRO A 74 19.70 2.33 8.49
C PRO A 74 18.49 1.58 7.90
N ALA A 75 17.31 2.22 7.88
CA ALA A 75 16.06 1.68 7.36
C ALA A 75 15.60 2.39 6.07
N ILE A 76 16.53 2.99 5.32
CA ILE A 76 16.20 3.51 4.00
C ILE A 76 15.79 2.37 3.05
N ILE A 77 14.87 2.69 2.15
CA ILE A 77 14.48 1.80 1.04
C ILE A 77 14.79 2.48 -0.29
N GLY A 78 14.88 1.69 -1.37
CA GLY A 78 15.12 2.23 -2.70
C GLY A 78 14.08 3.27 -3.12
N GLU A 79 14.50 4.25 -3.93
CA GLU A 79 13.67 5.40 -4.33
C GLU A 79 12.33 4.97 -4.94
N ILE A 80 12.33 3.94 -5.79
CA ILE A 80 11.13 3.41 -6.41
C ILE A 80 10.10 2.93 -5.38
N TYR A 81 10.55 2.26 -4.32
CA TYR A 81 9.70 1.75 -3.24
C TYR A 81 9.23 2.87 -2.31
N TYR A 82 10.11 3.83 -2.02
CA TYR A 82 9.74 5.03 -1.27
C TYR A 82 8.63 5.82 -1.98
N ASN A 83 8.79 6.07 -3.28
CA ASN A 83 7.79 6.77 -4.09
C ASN A 83 6.47 5.98 -4.17
N ALA A 84 6.53 4.65 -4.25
CA ALA A 84 5.34 3.79 -4.20
C ALA A 84 4.60 3.93 -2.86
N TYR A 85 5.32 3.92 -1.73
CA TYR A 85 4.72 4.14 -0.40
C TYR A 85 4.06 5.51 -0.28
N LYS A 86 4.74 6.59 -0.72
CA LYS A 86 4.18 7.96 -0.71
C LYS A 86 2.94 8.08 -1.56
N LYS A 87 2.93 7.43 -2.72
CA LYS A 87 1.77 7.39 -3.61
C LYS A 87 0.57 6.73 -2.94
N LEU A 88 0.75 5.58 -2.29
CA LEU A 88 -0.33 4.93 -1.53
C LEU A 88 -0.82 5.77 -0.35
N TYR A 89 0.09 6.44 0.37
CA TYR A 89 -0.28 7.35 1.45
C TYR A 89 -1.20 8.48 0.96
N ASN A 90 -0.83 9.15 -0.13
CA ASN A 90 -1.63 10.25 -0.69
C ASN A 90 -2.99 9.75 -1.20
N LEU A 91 -3.01 8.65 -1.98
CA LEU A 91 -4.25 8.05 -2.48
C LEU A 91 -5.19 7.62 -1.35
N SER A 92 -4.66 7.03 -0.26
CA SER A 92 -5.45 6.66 0.91
C SER A 92 -6.01 7.86 1.67
N ARG A 93 -5.26 8.97 1.74
CA ARG A 93 -5.78 10.21 2.33
C ARG A 93 -6.90 10.79 1.49
N ARG A 94 -6.75 10.82 0.16
CA ARG A 94 -7.82 11.19 -0.76
C ARG A 94 -9.07 10.34 -0.53
N SER A 95 -8.93 9.01 -0.51
CA SER A 95 -10.08 8.11 -0.34
C SER A 95 -10.84 8.30 0.97
N ARG A 96 -10.15 8.61 2.06
CA ARG A 96 -10.79 8.73 3.38
C ARG A 96 -11.30 10.13 3.72
N TYR A 97 -10.68 11.15 3.15
CA TYR A 97 -10.93 12.55 3.53
C TYR A 97 -11.44 13.40 2.37
N LEU A 98 -11.68 12.80 1.19
CA LEU A 98 -12.07 13.50 -0.04
C LEU A 98 -11.09 14.64 -0.42
N SER A 99 -9.87 14.56 0.11
CA SER A 99 -8.85 15.61 0.06
C SER A 99 -7.97 15.51 -1.19
N ASN A 100 -7.39 16.63 -1.60
CA ASN A 100 -6.51 16.69 -2.77
C ASN A 100 -5.17 15.98 -2.49
N ASP A 101 -4.53 15.45 -3.54
CA ASP A 101 -3.18 14.86 -3.45
C ASP A 101 -2.08 15.93 -3.22
N GLY A 102 -2.45 17.22 -3.24
CA GLY A 102 -1.58 18.38 -2.99
C GLY A 102 -1.99 19.15 -1.72
N ASN A 103 -1.04 19.87 -1.13
CA ASN A 103 -1.21 20.73 0.06
C ASN A 103 -2.12 21.96 -0.16
N ASP A 104 -2.90 21.99 -1.25
CA ASP A 104 -3.70 23.13 -1.62
C ASP A 104 -4.99 23.14 -0.81
N LYS A 105 -5.05 23.99 0.22
CA LYS A 105 -6.14 24.06 1.20
C LYS A 105 -7.42 24.70 0.64
N ASN A 106 -7.40 25.15 -0.61
CA ASN A 106 -8.43 26.00 -1.21
C ASN A 106 -9.36 25.29 -2.22
N GLN A 107 -9.48 23.96 -2.19
CA GLN A 107 -10.41 23.24 -3.07
C GLN A 107 -11.63 22.74 -2.28
N GLU A 108 -12.78 23.37 -2.53
CA GLU A 108 -14.09 23.06 -1.93
C GLU A 108 -14.78 21.83 -2.54
N GLU A 109 -14.25 21.27 -3.64
CA GLU A 109 -14.86 20.13 -4.33
C GLU A 109 -14.40 18.78 -3.78
N ALA A 110 -15.35 17.98 -3.28
CA ALA A 110 -15.14 16.61 -2.88
C ALA A 110 -14.66 15.76 -4.07
N ARG A 111 -13.43 15.22 -3.98
CA ARG A 111 -12.83 14.44 -5.06
C ARG A 111 -12.98 12.94 -4.82
N ILE A 112 -14.00 12.35 -5.45
CA ILE A 112 -14.35 10.93 -5.34
C ILE A 112 -13.19 10.02 -5.80
N THR A 113 -12.98 8.93 -5.07
CA THR A 113 -12.07 7.85 -5.46
C THR A 113 -12.75 6.93 -6.48
N ASN A 114 -12.01 6.61 -7.53
CA ASN A 114 -12.51 5.81 -8.65
C ASN A 114 -11.47 4.77 -9.07
N GLU A 115 -11.80 3.99 -10.09
CA GLU A 115 -10.97 2.92 -10.61
C GLU A 115 -9.53 3.35 -10.96
N LYS A 116 -9.33 4.55 -11.52
CA LYS A 116 -7.99 5.06 -11.86
C LYS A 116 -7.10 5.15 -10.61
N HIS A 117 -7.68 5.50 -9.46
CA HIS A 117 -6.98 5.55 -8.19
C HIS A 117 -6.67 4.14 -7.70
N PHE A 118 -7.63 3.21 -7.81
CA PHE A 118 -7.41 1.82 -7.44
C PHE A 118 -6.29 1.17 -8.27
N ARG A 119 -6.30 1.35 -9.60
CA ARG A 119 -5.22 0.92 -10.50
C ARG A 119 -3.85 1.46 -10.09
N LYS A 120 -3.79 2.76 -9.77
CA LYS A 120 -2.56 3.40 -9.29
C LYS A 120 -2.09 2.80 -7.97
N SER A 121 -3.01 2.43 -7.09
CA SER A 121 -2.71 1.77 -5.82
C SER A 121 -2.20 0.35 -6.02
N LEU A 122 -2.80 -0.45 -6.90
CA LEU A 122 -2.31 -1.80 -7.21
C LEU A 122 -0.89 -1.79 -7.74
N ASN A 123 -0.57 -0.91 -8.71
CA ASN A 123 0.81 -0.78 -9.22
C ASN A 123 1.81 -0.41 -8.11
N ALA A 124 1.43 0.49 -7.21
CA ALA A 124 2.30 0.89 -6.11
C ALA A 124 2.44 -0.23 -5.07
N LEU A 125 1.37 -0.97 -4.80
CA LEU A 125 1.38 -2.09 -3.88
C LEU A 125 2.21 -3.26 -4.41
N ASP A 126 2.12 -3.57 -5.70
CA ASP A 126 2.91 -4.63 -6.36
C ASP A 126 4.41 -4.38 -6.21
N LEU A 127 4.85 -3.13 -6.39
CA LEU A 127 6.25 -2.73 -6.12
C LEU A 127 6.66 -2.94 -4.65
N LEU A 128 5.77 -2.65 -3.70
CA LEU A 128 6.08 -2.84 -2.27
C LEU A 128 6.06 -4.31 -1.86
N LEU A 129 5.20 -5.13 -2.47
CA LEU A 129 5.22 -6.59 -2.30
C LEU A 129 6.50 -7.17 -2.89
N ASP A 130 6.94 -6.69 -4.04
CA ASP A 130 8.23 -7.09 -4.63
C ASP A 130 9.40 -6.75 -3.71
N PHE A 131 9.44 -5.53 -3.17
CA PHE A 131 10.40 -5.14 -2.14
C PHE A 131 10.36 -6.09 -0.95
N PHE A 132 9.19 -6.36 -0.40
CA PHE A 132 9.01 -7.18 0.79
C PHE A 132 9.52 -8.61 0.57
N VAL A 133 9.05 -9.26 -0.50
CA VAL A 133 9.42 -10.63 -0.86
C VAL A 133 10.91 -10.74 -1.18
N ASN A 134 11.48 -9.81 -1.96
CA ASN A 134 12.88 -9.91 -2.36
C ASN A 134 13.84 -9.61 -1.19
N THR A 135 13.46 -8.70 -0.28
CA THR A 135 14.27 -8.30 0.88
C THR A 135 14.28 -9.37 1.97
N TYR A 136 13.10 -9.94 2.29
CA TYR A 136 12.95 -10.84 3.45
C TYR A 136 12.82 -12.30 3.08
N LYS A 137 12.75 -12.63 1.78
CA LYS A 137 12.50 -13.99 1.27
C LYS A 137 11.18 -14.59 1.79
N GLU A 138 10.25 -13.72 2.19
CA GLU A 138 8.90 -14.09 2.58
C GLU A 138 8.09 -14.49 1.36
N LYS A 139 7.12 -15.39 1.54
CA LYS A 139 6.22 -15.81 0.48
C LYS A 139 4.94 -14.98 0.52
N ILE A 140 4.49 -14.51 -0.63
CA ILE A 140 3.14 -13.93 -0.80
C ILE A 140 2.47 -14.75 -1.89
N ASP A 141 1.34 -15.36 -1.56
CA ASP A 141 0.54 -16.09 -2.55
C ASP A 141 -0.16 -15.09 -3.49
N PRO A 142 -0.30 -15.42 -4.79
CA PRO A 142 -1.00 -14.55 -5.73
C PRO A 142 -2.43 -14.25 -5.27
N VAL A 143 -2.79 -12.97 -5.24
CA VAL A 143 -4.10 -12.51 -4.80
C VAL A 143 -5.02 -12.38 -6.01
N GLU A 144 -6.15 -13.08 -5.98
CA GLU A 144 -7.15 -13.02 -7.05
C GLU A 144 -8.05 -11.80 -6.86
N LEU A 145 -8.13 -10.96 -7.89
CA LEU A 145 -8.94 -9.73 -7.88
C LEU A 145 -10.00 -9.81 -8.97
N GLN A 146 -11.28 -9.91 -8.55
CA GLN A 146 -12.42 -9.76 -9.44
C GLN A 146 -12.64 -8.28 -9.77
N THR A 147 -12.66 -7.94 -11.05
CA THR A 147 -12.86 -6.56 -11.53
C THR A 147 -13.54 -6.56 -12.89
N THR A 148 -14.31 -5.53 -13.19
CA THR A 148 -14.97 -5.36 -14.50
C THR A 148 -14.05 -4.78 -15.58
N ASN A 149 -12.90 -4.25 -15.19
CA ASN A 149 -12.13 -3.37 -16.06
C ASN A 149 -10.69 -3.88 -16.26
N ASN A 150 -10.10 -3.50 -17.40
CA ASN A 150 -8.74 -3.79 -17.82
C ASN A 150 -7.71 -3.22 -16.83
N LEU A 151 -7.54 -3.85 -15.67
CA LEU A 151 -6.41 -3.60 -14.77
C LEU A 151 -5.09 -3.97 -15.48
N PRO A 152 -3.94 -3.49 -14.99
CA PRO A 152 -2.66 -3.78 -15.62
C PRO A 152 -2.41 -5.29 -15.62
N ASN A 153 -2.15 -5.87 -16.80
CA ASN A 153 -1.93 -7.32 -16.96
C ASN A 153 -0.55 -7.79 -16.46
N ASN A 154 0.31 -6.88 -16.00
CA ASN A 154 1.71 -7.15 -15.64
C ASN A 154 2.00 -7.04 -14.13
N LEU A 155 1.00 -7.33 -13.29
CA LEU A 155 1.17 -7.37 -11.84
C LEU A 155 1.69 -8.75 -11.40
N LYS A 156 2.76 -8.78 -10.60
CA LYS A 156 3.41 -10.02 -10.17
C LYS A 156 2.63 -10.75 -9.08
N TYR A 157 1.99 -10.01 -8.19
CA TYR A 157 1.31 -10.56 -7.01
C TYR A 157 -0.21 -10.56 -7.12
N PHE A 158 -0.76 -10.11 -8.24
CA PHE A 158 -2.20 -9.99 -8.46
C PHE A 158 -2.62 -10.72 -9.72
N LYS A 159 -3.58 -11.64 -9.58
CA LYS A 159 -4.22 -12.32 -10.71
C LYS A 159 -5.57 -11.66 -10.96
N ILE A 160 -5.69 -10.99 -12.09
CA ILE A 160 -6.92 -10.31 -12.48
C ILE A 160 -7.90 -11.34 -13.06
N ILE A 161 -9.08 -11.43 -12.47
CA ILE A 161 -10.19 -12.25 -12.96
C ILE A 161 -11.20 -11.29 -13.58
N ASN A 162 -11.28 -11.30 -14.90
CA ASN A 162 -12.32 -10.61 -15.64
C ASN A 162 -13.60 -11.45 -15.60
N GLU A 163 -14.72 -10.82 -15.29
CA GLU A 163 -16.05 -11.39 -15.52
C GLU A 163 -16.51 -11.17 -16.96
#